data_AF-A0A5E8F332-F1
#
_entry.id   AF-A0A5E8F332-F1
#
_cell.length_a   1.000
_cell.length_b   1.000
_cell.length_c   1.000
_cell.angle_alpha   90.00
_cell.angle_beta   90.00
_cell.angle_gamma   90.00
#
_symmetry.space_group_name_H-M   'P 1'
#
loop_
_entity.id
_entity.type
_entity.pdbx_description
1 polymer ?
#
loop_
_entity_poly.entity_id
_entity_poly.type
_entity_poly.pdbx_seq_one_letter_code
_entity_poly.pdbx_strand_id
1 'polypeptide(L)'
;MERTPFIGGHKRASSVPRFGAASEIAAFHERLESRSIASKRIRASHAVHSSLLDPILPEFKIHAAQVDLHAPQMPFMSTVLGDWLEPDVRLDSNYWVRNLRETVQFHQAFDRLVQSGHELFIEMGPGAALTGHSKRFKSKINPHSPLAFAALPGGDHGQGDRLRLLQTLGKLWSCGVRVDWSGLHAHHHPQRTPLPPYPFDRKRYWLDAVVTKEQEQNADLNQPDIAATSVDRPTGNEGVRSPTEVEMSAEAALDSQIGAVYRDILGLDEVALTDSFFDLGGDSLSALSVIDRIEQLTGERVAVSLLLEHQTPRGLAIALSKTRGSARQNALVPIQTGGSRTPLFCPTLLGTCTPLYASC
;
A
#
# COMPACT_ATOMS: atom_id res chain seq x y z
N MET A 1 -5.16 30.36 -43.75
CA MET A 1 -5.07 28.96 -44.27
C MET A 1 -5.48 28.05 -43.12
N GLU A 2 -6.79 27.84 -42.96
CA GLU A 2 -7.38 27.09 -41.85
C GLU A 2 -7.08 25.59 -42.02
N ARG A 3 -6.37 25.01 -41.06
CA ARG A 3 -6.23 23.54 -40.99
C ARG A 3 -7.45 22.97 -40.28
N THR A 4 -8.41 22.51 -41.08
CA THR A 4 -9.51 21.65 -40.62
C THR A 4 -8.94 20.30 -40.18
N PRO A 5 -9.20 19.80 -38.96
CA PRO A 5 -8.87 18.42 -38.64
C PRO A 5 -9.99 17.51 -39.16
N PHE A 6 -9.60 16.68 -40.11
CA PHE A 6 -10.32 15.54 -40.66
C PHE A 6 -10.71 14.57 -39.53
N ILE A 7 -11.98 14.15 -39.46
CA ILE A 7 -12.42 13.03 -38.61
C ILE A 7 -12.80 11.88 -39.54
N GLY A 8 -11.87 10.95 -39.71
CA GLY A 8 -12.14 9.65 -40.34
C GLY A 8 -13.05 8.82 -39.45
N GLY A 9 -14.05 8.19 -40.05
CA GLY A 9 -15.06 7.42 -39.34
C GLY A 9 -14.48 6.20 -38.61
N HIS A 10 -14.48 6.25 -37.29
CA HIS A 10 -14.49 5.05 -36.45
C HIS A 10 -15.59 5.18 -35.40
N LYS A 11 -16.60 4.30 -35.51
CA LYS A 11 -17.66 4.12 -34.52
C LYS A 11 -17.10 3.55 -33.22
N ARG A 12 -16.49 4.38 -32.36
CA ARG A 12 -16.32 4.15 -30.91
C ARG A 12 -16.16 5.53 -30.26
N ALA A 13 -17.07 5.88 -29.34
CA ALA A 13 -17.14 7.20 -28.73
C ALA A 13 -15.86 7.56 -27.96
N SER A 14 -14.96 8.30 -28.62
CA SER A 14 -13.83 8.97 -27.97
C SER A 14 -14.34 10.26 -27.34
N SER A 15 -14.33 10.33 -26.00
CA SER A 15 -14.53 11.61 -25.30
C SER A 15 -13.30 12.48 -25.52
N VAL A 16 -13.45 13.60 -26.24
CA VAL A 16 -12.36 14.53 -26.56
C VAL A 16 -12.67 15.90 -25.94
N PRO A 17 -11.92 16.37 -24.93
CA PRO A 17 -12.11 17.69 -24.37
C PRO A 17 -11.69 18.77 -25.37
N ARG A 18 -12.42 19.90 -25.37
CA ARG A 18 -12.12 21.09 -26.18
C ARG A 18 -12.14 22.31 -25.27
N PHE A 19 -11.13 23.16 -25.40
CA PHE A 19 -10.94 24.38 -24.62
C PHE A 19 -10.80 25.57 -25.56
N GLY A 20 -11.35 26.71 -25.16
CA GLY A 20 -11.39 27.93 -25.98
C GLY A 20 -12.21 29.03 -25.30
N ALA A 21 -12.49 30.11 -26.02
CA ALA A 21 -13.30 31.20 -25.49
C ALA A 21 -14.72 30.73 -25.14
N ALA A 22 -15.32 31.32 -24.11
CA ALA A 22 -16.62 30.88 -23.59
C ALA A 22 -17.72 30.92 -24.67
N SER A 23 -17.71 31.94 -25.53
CA SER A 23 -18.65 32.08 -26.66
C SER A 23 -18.41 31.03 -27.75
N GLU A 24 -17.16 30.74 -28.09
CA GLU A 24 -16.80 29.73 -29.08
C GLU A 24 -17.18 28.31 -28.63
N ILE A 25 -16.95 28.00 -27.34
CA ILE A 25 -17.34 26.72 -26.74
C ILE A 25 -18.86 26.59 -26.67
N ALA A 26 -19.59 27.67 -26.36
CA ALA A 26 -21.06 27.67 -26.40
C ALA A 26 -21.58 27.40 -27.82
N ALA A 27 -21.08 28.12 -28.82
CA ALA A 27 -21.46 27.89 -30.21
C ALA A 27 -21.07 26.48 -30.70
N PHE A 28 -19.95 25.93 -30.23
CA PHE A 28 -19.57 24.55 -30.53
C PHE A 28 -20.50 23.52 -29.87
N HIS A 29 -20.91 23.77 -28.62
CA HIS A 29 -21.86 22.91 -27.91
C HIS A 29 -23.20 22.83 -28.64
N GLU A 30 -23.76 23.96 -29.06
CA GLU A 30 -25.01 24.02 -29.85
C GLU A 30 -24.90 23.23 -31.17
N ARG A 31 -23.75 23.35 -31.87
CA ARG A 31 -23.50 22.58 -33.10
C ARG A 31 -23.40 21.07 -32.86
N LEU A 32 -22.95 20.64 -31.68
CA LEU A 32 -22.93 19.22 -31.31
C LEU A 32 -24.33 18.72 -30.97
N GLU A 33 -25.09 19.51 -30.21
CA GLU A 33 -26.49 19.20 -29.87
C GLU A 33 -27.37 19.10 -31.11
N SER A 34 -27.20 19.99 -32.09
CA SER A 34 -27.93 19.95 -33.36
C SER A 34 -27.64 18.69 -34.18
N ARG A 35 -26.53 17.99 -33.87
CA ARG A 35 -26.12 16.71 -34.48
C ARG A 35 -26.38 15.53 -33.56
N SER A 36 -27.08 15.74 -32.43
CA SER A 36 -27.33 14.75 -31.38
C SER A 36 -26.05 14.10 -30.83
N ILE A 37 -24.93 14.84 -30.84
CA ILE A 37 -23.67 14.40 -30.25
C ILE A 37 -23.63 14.88 -28.79
N ALA A 38 -23.60 13.91 -27.87
CA ALA A 38 -23.53 14.21 -26.45
C ALA A 38 -22.27 15.02 -26.10
N SER A 39 -22.44 16.11 -25.36
CA SER A 39 -21.36 16.94 -24.87
C SER A 39 -21.67 17.48 -23.49
N LYS A 40 -20.63 17.73 -22.68
CA LYS A 40 -20.76 18.19 -21.30
C LYS A 40 -19.74 19.29 -21.06
N ARG A 41 -20.19 20.41 -20.49
CA ARG A 41 -19.31 21.50 -20.09
C ARG A 41 -18.51 21.11 -18.86
N ILE A 42 -17.20 21.34 -18.91
CA ILE A 42 -16.29 21.13 -17.79
C ILE A 42 -16.18 22.44 -17.02
N ARG A 43 -16.35 22.39 -15.70
CA ARG A 43 -16.08 23.54 -14.82
C ARG A 43 -14.57 23.62 -14.59
N ALA A 44 -13.92 24.54 -15.28
CA ALA A 44 -12.53 24.89 -15.08
C ALA A 44 -12.43 26.42 -14.97
N SER A 45 -11.50 26.90 -14.16
CA SER A 45 -11.26 28.35 -14.01
C SER A 45 -10.66 28.96 -15.28
N HIS A 46 -9.84 28.18 -16.00
CA HIS A 46 -9.15 28.61 -17.21
C HIS A 46 -9.23 27.54 -18.31
N ALA A 47 -9.23 27.99 -19.56
CA ALA A 47 -9.19 27.13 -20.74
C ALA A 47 -7.75 26.71 -21.05
N VAL A 48 -7.24 25.72 -20.31
CA VAL A 48 -5.90 25.15 -20.54
C VAL A 48 -5.80 24.49 -21.92
N HIS A 49 -4.59 24.35 -22.48
CA HIS A 49 -4.35 23.79 -23.82
C HIS A 49 -5.09 24.53 -24.95
N SER A 50 -5.28 25.84 -24.81
CA SER A 50 -5.94 26.71 -25.80
C SER A 50 -5.12 27.96 -26.10
N SER A 51 -5.48 28.66 -27.18
CA SER A 51 -4.88 29.95 -27.56
C SER A 51 -5.03 31.04 -26.50
N LEU A 52 -5.96 30.88 -25.55
CA LEU A 52 -6.10 31.84 -24.45
C LEU A 52 -4.87 31.89 -23.53
N LEU A 53 -3.98 30.90 -23.62
CA LEU A 53 -2.72 30.91 -22.88
C LEU A 53 -1.60 31.65 -23.62
N ASP A 54 -1.73 31.96 -24.91
CA ASP A 54 -0.68 32.59 -25.72
C ASP A 54 -0.04 33.83 -25.06
N PRO A 55 -0.80 34.73 -24.38
CA PRO A 55 -0.22 35.90 -23.71
C PRO A 55 0.73 35.57 -22.55
N ILE A 56 0.55 34.45 -21.85
CA ILE A 56 1.36 34.10 -20.68
C ILE A 56 2.57 33.23 -21.03
N LEU A 57 2.63 32.65 -22.23
CA LEU A 57 3.69 31.71 -22.61
C LEU A 57 5.10 32.32 -22.58
N PRO A 58 5.34 33.58 -23.01
CA PRO A 58 6.67 34.18 -22.94
C PRO A 58 7.19 34.30 -21.50
N GLU A 59 6.35 34.78 -20.58
CA GLU A 59 6.70 34.93 -19.16
C GLU A 59 6.89 33.56 -18.49
N PHE A 60 5.97 32.61 -18.75
CA PHE A 60 6.09 31.23 -18.29
C PHE A 60 7.42 30.60 -18.73
N LYS A 61 7.84 30.80 -19.98
CA LYS A 61 9.10 30.28 -20.51
C LYS A 61 10.32 30.81 -19.72
N ILE A 62 10.32 32.10 -19.37
CA ILE A 62 11.40 32.71 -18.59
C ILE A 62 11.51 32.04 -17.22
N HIS A 63 10.39 31.86 -16.52
CA HIS A 63 10.38 31.19 -15.22
C HIS A 63 10.73 29.71 -15.31
N ALA A 64 10.21 28.98 -16.30
CA ALA A 64 10.54 27.58 -16.51
C ALA A 64 12.04 27.37 -16.81
N ALA A 65 12.70 28.34 -17.45
CA ALA A 65 14.14 28.28 -17.72
C ALA A 65 15.02 28.50 -16.48
N GLN A 66 14.46 28.95 -15.35
CA GLN A 66 15.18 29.11 -14.08
C GLN A 66 15.29 27.79 -13.30
N VAL A 67 14.56 26.76 -13.72
CA VAL A 67 14.59 25.43 -13.11
C VAL A 67 15.63 24.58 -13.83
N ASP A 68 16.50 23.91 -13.08
CA ASP A 68 17.42 22.92 -13.66
C ASP A 68 16.65 21.65 -14.02
N LEU A 69 16.48 21.42 -15.33
CA LEU A 69 15.72 20.30 -15.87
C LEU A 69 16.68 19.19 -16.32
N HIS A 70 16.66 18.08 -15.58
CA HIS A 70 17.44 16.89 -15.92
C HIS A 70 16.68 15.96 -16.87
N ALA A 71 17.44 15.16 -17.64
CA ALA A 71 16.87 14.09 -18.46
C ALA A 71 16.15 13.07 -17.55
N PRO A 72 15.03 12.50 -18.00
CA PRO A 72 14.29 11.53 -17.22
C PRO A 72 15.12 10.24 -17.02
N GLN A 73 15.24 9.80 -15.77
CA GLN A 73 15.96 8.56 -15.43
C GLN A 73 15.16 7.30 -15.72
N MET A 74 13.86 7.45 -15.99
CA MET A 74 12.92 6.39 -16.31
C MET A 74 12.29 6.67 -17.68
N PRO A 75 11.89 5.63 -18.44
CA PRO A 75 11.20 5.81 -19.71
C PRO A 75 10.01 6.75 -19.57
N PHE A 76 9.94 7.75 -20.44
CA PHE A 76 8.96 8.84 -20.34
C PHE A 76 8.04 8.85 -21.57
N MET A 77 6.76 8.54 -21.37
CA MET A 77 5.74 8.63 -22.43
C MET A 77 5.17 10.05 -22.47
N SER A 78 5.51 10.82 -23.51
CA SER A 78 5.06 12.20 -23.63
C SER A 78 3.64 12.30 -24.17
N THR A 79 2.77 13.00 -23.45
CA THR A 79 1.43 13.36 -23.95
C THR A 79 1.45 14.60 -24.86
N VAL A 80 2.59 15.28 -25.00
CA VAL A 80 2.78 16.35 -26.00
C VAL A 80 3.09 15.72 -27.36
N LEU A 81 4.01 14.74 -27.37
CA LEU A 81 4.42 14.04 -28.58
C LEU A 81 3.46 12.90 -28.96
N GLY A 82 2.79 12.31 -27.98
CA GLY A 82 2.02 11.07 -28.16
C GLY A 82 2.90 9.82 -28.32
N ASP A 83 4.18 9.90 -27.95
CA ASP A 83 5.16 8.81 -28.06
C ASP A 83 6.23 8.93 -26.95
N TRP A 84 7.13 7.95 -26.90
CA TRP A 84 8.29 7.94 -26.02
C TRP A 84 9.19 9.15 -26.26
N LEU A 85 9.67 9.73 -25.16
CA LEU A 85 10.80 10.66 -25.22
C LEU A 85 12.08 9.86 -25.38
N GLU A 86 12.93 10.29 -26.30
CA GLU A 86 14.26 9.70 -26.47
C GLU A 86 15.09 9.85 -25.18
N PRO A 87 15.85 8.84 -24.75
CA PRO A 87 16.52 8.81 -23.43
C PRO A 87 17.44 10.00 -23.12
N ASP A 88 18.05 10.60 -24.15
CA ASP A 88 19.02 11.70 -23.99
C ASP A 88 18.43 13.08 -24.29
N VAL A 89 17.14 13.16 -24.64
CA VAL A 89 16.48 14.44 -24.87
C VAL A 89 16.22 15.13 -23.55
N ARG A 90 16.89 16.27 -23.35
CA ARG A 90 16.60 17.15 -22.22
C ARG A 90 15.24 17.82 -22.42
N LEU A 91 14.40 17.72 -21.40
CA LEU A 91 13.20 18.55 -21.30
C LEU A 91 13.65 19.98 -21.03
N ASP A 92 13.26 20.91 -21.90
CA ASP A 92 13.58 22.32 -21.76
C ASP A 92 12.31 23.14 -21.47
N SER A 93 12.48 24.45 -21.27
CA SER A 93 11.35 25.37 -21.07
C SER A 93 10.40 25.38 -22.28
N ASN A 94 10.89 25.14 -23.50
CA ASN A 94 10.05 25.05 -24.69
C ASN A 94 9.10 23.85 -24.62
N TYR A 95 9.58 22.69 -24.15
CA TYR A 95 8.73 21.53 -23.95
C TYR A 95 7.57 21.84 -23.01
N TRP A 96 7.83 22.55 -21.90
CA TRP A 96 6.78 22.88 -20.93
C TRP A 96 5.80 23.94 -21.45
N VAL A 97 6.27 24.90 -22.24
CA VAL A 97 5.39 25.83 -22.99
C VAL A 97 4.46 25.05 -23.92
N ARG A 98 5.02 24.09 -24.67
CA ARG A 98 4.23 23.20 -25.55
C ARG A 98 3.27 22.36 -24.74
N ASN A 99 3.67 21.79 -23.62
CA ASN A 99 2.78 21.02 -22.75
C ASN A 99 1.57 21.82 -22.27
N LEU A 100 1.80 23.07 -21.87
CA LEU A 100 0.76 23.97 -21.40
C LEU A 100 -0.20 24.38 -22.53
N ARG A 101 0.31 24.57 -23.75
CA ARG A 101 -0.43 25.16 -24.89
C ARG A 101 -1.02 24.16 -25.88
N GLU A 102 -0.31 23.08 -26.17
CA GLU A 102 -0.67 22.08 -27.17
C GLU A 102 -1.70 21.08 -26.60
N THR A 103 -2.36 20.36 -27.50
CA THR A 103 -3.36 19.34 -27.13
C THR A 103 -2.69 18.16 -26.44
N VAL A 104 -3.30 17.69 -25.34
CA VAL A 104 -2.87 16.47 -24.65
C VAL A 104 -3.22 15.23 -25.47
N GLN A 105 -2.23 14.59 -26.06
CA GLN A 105 -2.33 13.37 -26.87
C GLN A 105 -2.44 12.10 -25.99
N PHE A 106 -3.27 12.12 -24.94
CA PHE A 106 -3.38 11.01 -24.00
C PHE A 106 -3.76 9.69 -24.68
N HIS A 107 -4.71 9.74 -25.63
CA HIS A 107 -5.16 8.52 -26.30
C HIS A 107 -4.03 7.85 -27.09
N GLN A 108 -3.27 8.63 -27.85
CA GLN A 108 -2.14 8.15 -28.62
C GLN A 108 -1.03 7.61 -27.71
N ALA A 109 -0.64 8.39 -26.69
CA ALA A 109 0.37 8.01 -25.72
C ALA A 109 0.02 6.72 -24.97
N PHE A 110 -1.23 6.59 -24.52
CA PHE A 110 -1.67 5.42 -23.76
C PHE A 110 -1.83 4.18 -24.65
N ASP A 111 -2.33 4.32 -25.89
CA ASP A 111 -2.33 3.20 -26.83
C ASP A 111 -0.89 2.74 -27.10
N ARG A 112 0.05 3.68 -27.30
CA ARG A 112 1.46 3.36 -27.50
C ARG A 112 2.06 2.57 -26.33
N LEU A 113 1.75 2.94 -25.09
CA LEU A 113 2.16 2.20 -23.88
C LEU A 113 1.59 0.77 -23.86
N VAL A 114 0.32 0.60 -24.20
CA VAL A 114 -0.32 -0.72 -24.23
C VAL A 114 0.26 -1.57 -25.37
N GLN A 115 0.48 -1.00 -26.55
CA GLN A 115 1.07 -1.71 -27.69
C GLN A 115 2.55 -2.05 -27.49
N SER A 116 3.27 -1.33 -26.63
CA SER A 116 4.65 -1.70 -26.24
C SER A 116 4.71 -2.78 -25.17
N GLY A 117 3.56 -3.36 -24.78
CA GLY A 117 3.49 -4.50 -23.87
C GLY A 117 3.36 -4.14 -22.39
N HIS A 118 3.14 -2.88 -22.03
CA HIS A 118 2.83 -2.53 -20.64
C HIS A 118 1.39 -2.92 -20.31
N GLU A 119 1.22 -3.76 -19.28
CA GLU A 119 -0.06 -4.35 -18.93
C GLU A 119 -0.67 -3.77 -17.65
N LEU A 120 0.14 -3.07 -16.85
CA LEU A 120 -0.20 -2.61 -15.52
C LEU A 120 0.06 -1.10 -15.39
N PHE A 121 -0.93 -0.38 -14.86
CA PHE A 121 -0.89 1.07 -14.72
C PHE A 121 -1.37 1.51 -13.34
N ILE A 122 -0.71 2.52 -12.78
CA ILE A 122 -1.09 3.13 -11.51
C ILE A 122 -1.33 4.62 -11.77
N GLU A 123 -2.53 5.10 -11.48
CA GLU A 123 -2.87 6.52 -11.45
C GLU A 123 -2.48 7.09 -10.09
N MET A 124 -1.45 7.93 -10.10
CA MET A 124 -0.96 8.65 -8.94
C MET A 124 -1.65 10.02 -8.86
N GLY A 125 -2.68 10.12 -8.02
CA GLY A 125 -3.45 11.33 -7.82
C GLY A 125 -4.84 11.02 -7.26
N PRO A 126 -5.56 12.03 -6.75
CA PRO A 126 -6.87 11.84 -6.14
C PRO A 126 -7.92 11.46 -7.20
N GLY A 127 -8.60 10.33 -7.01
CA GLY A 127 -9.68 9.88 -7.88
C GLY A 127 -9.23 8.79 -8.85
N ALA A 128 -9.97 8.63 -9.95
CA ALA A 128 -9.76 7.54 -10.90
C ALA A 128 -10.04 8.00 -12.35
N ALA A 129 -9.71 9.26 -12.65
CA ALA A 129 -10.10 9.89 -13.91
C ALA A 129 -9.43 9.19 -15.09
N LEU A 130 -8.13 8.89 -15.00
CA LEU A 130 -7.37 8.24 -16.07
C LEU A 130 -7.59 6.72 -16.08
N THR A 131 -7.70 6.12 -14.91
CA THR A 131 -8.03 4.70 -14.70
C THR A 131 -9.33 4.35 -15.42
N GLY A 132 -10.35 5.22 -15.37
CA GLY A 132 -11.59 5.02 -16.12
C GLY A 132 -11.40 4.98 -17.65
N HIS A 133 -10.47 5.77 -18.19
CA HIS A 133 -10.19 5.82 -19.62
C HIS A 133 -9.39 4.62 -20.13
N SER A 134 -8.55 4.01 -19.27
CA SER A 134 -7.72 2.84 -19.61
C SER A 134 -8.52 1.65 -20.16
N LYS A 135 -9.76 1.45 -19.67
CA LYS A 135 -10.65 0.33 -20.07
C LYS A 135 -11.01 0.33 -21.56
N ARG A 136 -10.80 1.45 -22.26
CA ARG A 136 -11.08 1.61 -23.69
C ARG A 136 -9.96 1.05 -24.56
N PHE A 137 -8.77 0.86 -23.99
CA PHE A 137 -7.62 0.29 -24.67
C PHE A 137 -7.60 -1.21 -24.51
N LYS A 138 -7.03 -1.90 -25.49
CA LYS A 138 -6.93 -3.35 -25.51
C LYS A 138 -5.52 -3.73 -25.95
N SER A 139 -4.84 -4.51 -25.12
CA SER A 139 -3.61 -5.15 -25.56
C SER A 139 -3.93 -6.20 -26.61
N LYS A 140 -3.06 -6.29 -27.62
CA LYS A 140 -3.08 -7.37 -28.61
C LYS A 140 -2.47 -8.66 -28.05
N ILE A 141 -1.67 -8.56 -27.00
CA ILE A 141 -0.90 -9.65 -26.41
C ILE A 141 -1.72 -10.34 -25.32
N ASN A 142 -2.34 -9.56 -24.43
CA ASN A 142 -3.10 -10.07 -23.29
C ASN A 142 -4.52 -9.50 -23.24
N PRO A 143 -5.56 -10.31 -23.52
CA PRO A 143 -6.97 -9.87 -23.52
C PRO A 143 -7.47 -9.29 -22.18
N HIS A 144 -6.83 -9.63 -21.07
CA HIS A 144 -7.16 -9.15 -19.73
C HIS A 144 -6.46 -7.84 -19.35
N SER A 145 -5.68 -7.26 -20.25
CA SER A 145 -4.92 -6.01 -20.04
C SER A 145 -5.43 -4.86 -20.94
N PRO A 146 -5.20 -3.60 -20.55
CA PRO A 146 -4.46 -3.14 -19.38
C PRO A 146 -5.27 -3.17 -18.07
N LEU A 147 -4.59 -3.51 -16.97
CA LEU A 147 -5.09 -3.33 -15.60
C LEU A 147 -4.63 -1.97 -15.07
N ALA A 148 -5.57 -1.14 -14.62
CA ALA A 148 -5.27 0.18 -14.08
C ALA A 148 -5.83 0.32 -12.66
N PHE A 149 -5.03 0.92 -11.78
CA PHE A 149 -5.35 1.11 -10.37
C PHE A 149 -5.19 2.57 -9.99
N ALA A 150 -6.15 3.11 -9.24
CA ALA A 150 -6.04 4.47 -8.72
C ALA A 150 -5.53 4.44 -7.28
N ALA A 151 -4.40 5.12 -7.03
CA ALA A 151 -3.70 5.05 -5.76
C ALA A 151 -4.42 5.79 -4.63
N LEU A 152 -5.05 6.93 -4.93
CA LEU A 152 -5.70 7.81 -3.96
C LEU A 152 -7.19 7.97 -4.26
N PRO A 153 -8.04 8.19 -3.23
CA PRO A 153 -9.46 8.37 -3.44
C PRO A 153 -9.76 9.76 -4.03
N GLY A 154 -10.91 9.91 -4.69
CA GLY A 154 -11.36 11.21 -5.22
C GLY A 154 -12.00 12.12 -4.17
N GLY A 155 -12.25 11.60 -2.98
CA GLY A 155 -12.80 12.31 -1.82
C GLY A 155 -12.59 11.48 -0.56
N ASP A 156 -12.75 12.11 0.60
CA ASP A 156 -12.63 11.41 1.88
C ASP A 156 -13.87 10.55 2.11
N HIS A 157 -13.66 9.23 2.19
CA HIS A 157 -14.69 8.24 2.50
C HIS A 157 -14.56 7.71 3.94
N GLY A 158 -13.81 8.39 4.80
CA GLY A 158 -13.63 8.03 6.21
C GLY A 158 -12.73 6.81 6.44
N GLN A 159 -12.11 6.26 5.39
CA GLN A 159 -11.27 5.06 5.46
C GLN A 159 -9.77 5.37 5.67
N GLY A 160 -9.36 6.61 5.48
CA GLY A 160 -7.96 7.06 5.59
C GLY A 160 -7.07 6.67 4.40
N ASP A 161 -6.22 7.59 3.96
CA ASP A 161 -5.35 7.41 2.77
C ASP A 161 -4.43 6.19 2.87
N ARG A 162 -3.93 5.91 4.08
CA ARG A 162 -3.06 4.77 4.34
C ARG A 162 -3.73 3.43 4.00
N LEU A 163 -4.98 3.24 4.42
CA LEU A 163 -5.72 2.01 4.13
C LEU A 163 -5.93 1.86 2.62
N ARG A 164 -6.21 2.95 1.91
CA ARG A 164 -6.41 2.92 0.46
C ARG A 164 -5.14 2.56 -0.31
N LEU A 165 -4.01 3.11 0.10
CA LEU A 165 -2.71 2.74 -0.48
C LEU A 165 -2.39 1.27 -0.22
N LEU A 166 -2.61 0.77 1.00
CA LEU A 166 -2.42 -0.64 1.35
C LEU A 166 -3.34 -1.58 0.54
N GLN A 167 -4.61 -1.20 0.33
CA GLN A 167 -5.53 -1.95 -0.52
C GLN A 167 -5.06 -1.98 -1.99
N THR A 168 -4.54 -0.86 -2.49
CA THR A 168 -4.00 -0.78 -3.86
C THR A 168 -2.75 -1.66 -3.98
N LEU A 169 -1.85 -1.60 -3.00
CA LEU A 169 -0.66 -2.45 -2.93
C LEU A 169 -1.03 -3.94 -2.88
N GLY A 170 -2.03 -4.33 -2.08
CA GLY A 170 -2.53 -5.70 -2.01
C GLY A 170 -3.10 -6.19 -3.34
N LYS A 171 -3.79 -5.32 -4.10
CA LYS A 171 -4.28 -5.64 -5.44
C LYS A 171 -3.14 -5.83 -6.43
N LEU A 172 -2.14 -4.94 -6.41
CA LEU A 172 -0.95 -5.06 -7.26
C LEU A 172 -0.22 -6.37 -6.97
N TRP A 173 0.00 -6.70 -5.70
CA TRP A 173 0.59 -7.96 -5.27
C TRP A 173 -0.22 -9.18 -5.74
N SER A 174 -1.55 -9.12 -5.66
CA SER A 174 -2.45 -10.18 -6.15
C SER A 174 -2.39 -10.35 -7.67
N CYS A 175 -1.99 -9.30 -8.40
CA CYS A 175 -1.74 -9.35 -9.85
C CYS A 175 -0.32 -9.85 -10.19
N GLY A 176 0.48 -10.25 -9.20
CA GLY A 176 1.83 -10.79 -9.39
C GLY A 176 2.95 -9.75 -9.36
N VAL A 177 2.65 -8.49 -9.03
CA VAL A 177 3.67 -7.46 -8.85
C VAL A 177 4.55 -7.82 -7.67
N ARG A 178 5.87 -7.81 -7.88
CA ARG A 178 6.83 -7.99 -6.80
C ARG A 178 6.88 -6.71 -5.97
N VAL A 179 6.45 -6.80 -4.73
CA VAL A 179 6.49 -5.71 -3.76
C VAL A 179 7.69 -5.91 -2.86
N ASP A 180 8.52 -4.87 -2.72
CA ASP A 180 9.50 -4.81 -1.66
C ASP A 180 8.80 -4.45 -0.34
N TRP A 181 8.50 -5.47 0.46
CA TRP A 181 7.82 -5.32 1.75
C TRP A 181 8.69 -4.66 2.82
N SER A 182 10.02 -4.61 2.64
CA SER A 182 10.90 -3.97 3.63
C SER A 182 10.63 -2.47 3.75
N GLY A 183 10.31 -1.81 2.62
CA GLY A 183 9.96 -0.40 2.59
C GLY A 183 8.66 -0.04 3.31
N LEU A 184 7.75 -1.01 3.53
CA LEU A 184 6.47 -0.76 4.21
C LEU A 184 6.64 -0.44 5.70
N HIS A 185 7.71 -0.93 6.31
CA HIS A 185 7.96 -0.80 7.75
C HIS A 185 8.91 0.36 8.10
N ALA A 186 9.34 1.16 7.12
CA ALA A 186 10.27 2.28 7.28
C ALA A 186 11.50 1.89 8.14
N HIS A 187 11.77 2.60 9.24
CA HIS A 187 12.87 2.31 10.16
C HIS A 187 12.53 1.30 11.28
N HIS A 188 11.31 0.75 11.30
CA HIS A 188 10.91 -0.23 12.29
C HIS A 188 11.24 -1.63 11.78
N HIS A 189 11.93 -2.43 12.58
CA HIS A 189 12.16 -3.84 12.27
C HIS A 189 10.96 -4.66 12.77
N PRO A 190 10.09 -5.16 11.88
CA PRO A 190 8.98 -6.02 12.31
C PRO A 190 9.55 -7.31 12.93
N GLN A 191 8.94 -7.77 14.02
CA GLN A 191 9.29 -9.05 14.62
C GLN A 191 8.63 -10.20 13.85
N ARG A 192 9.34 -11.34 13.74
CA ARG A 192 8.79 -12.53 13.11
C ARG A 192 7.88 -13.25 14.10
N THR A 193 6.60 -13.38 13.76
CA THR A 193 5.64 -14.20 14.50
C THR A 193 5.46 -15.54 13.79
N PRO A 194 5.43 -16.68 14.50
CA PRO A 194 5.09 -17.96 13.88
C PRO A 194 3.67 -17.90 13.30
N LEU A 195 3.55 -18.13 12.00
CA LEU A 195 2.27 -18.26 11.29
C LEU A 195 2.02 -19.73 10.97
N PRO A 196 0.76 -20.14 10.71
CA PRO A 196 0.47 -21.47 10.22
C PRO A 196 1.37 -21.83 9.03
N PRO A 197 1.93 -23.06 8.99
CA PRO A 197 2.78 -23.48 7.88
C PRO A 197 1.96 -23.55 6.59
N TYR A 198 2.66 -23.61 5.45
CA TYR A 198 2.02 -23.72 4.14
C TYR A 198 1.03 -24.90 4.13
N PRO A 199 -0.26 -24.66 3.82
CA PRO A 199 -1.26 -25.72 3.77
C PRO A 199 -1.09 -26.50 2.46
N PHE A 200 -0.20 -27.48 2.45
CA PHE A 200 0.01 -28.34 1.28
C PHE A 200 -1.31 -28.94 0.79
N ASP A 201 -1.54 -28.88 -0.52
CA ASP A 201 -2.60 -29.64 -1.20
C ASP A 201 -2.20 -31.13 -1.22
N ARG A 202 -2.50 -31.81 -0.12
CA ARG A 202 -2.04 -33.18 0.13
C ARG A 202 -2.73 -34.14 -0.83
N LYS A 203 -1.93 -34.79 -1.68
CA LYS A 203 -2.37 -35.90 -2.52
C LYS A 203 -1.62 -37.15 -2.11
N ARG A 204 -2.34 -38.28 -2.10
CA ARG A 204 -1.74 -39.58 -1.83
C ARG A 204 -0.98 -40.04 -3.08
N TYR A 205 0.33 -40.01 -3.00
CA TYR A 205 1.21 -40.62 -4.00
C TYR A 205 1.74 -41.92 -3.41
N TRP A 206 1.18 -43.04 -3.86
CA TRP A 206 1.59 -44.37 -3.42
C TRP A 206 1.97 -45.21 -4.63
N LEU A 207 3.04 -45.99 -4.51
CA LEU A 207 3.37 -47.03 -5.49
C LEU A 207 2.77 -48.32 -4.94
N ASP A 208 1.74 -48.84 -5.60
CA ASP A 208 1.23 -50.16 -5.26
C ASP A 208 2.32 -51.19 -5.61
N ALA A 209 2.78 -51.92 -4.60
CA ALA A 209 3.72 -53.00 -4.81
C ALA A 209 3.03 -54.06 -5.66
N VAL A 210 3.51 -54.25 -6.90
CA VAL A 210 3.20 -55.44 -7.66
C VAL A 210 3.87 -56.59 -6.92
N VAL A 211 3.07 -57.40 -6.21
CA VAL A 211 3.55 -58.62 -5.58
C VAL A 211 4.03 -59.54 -6.69
N THR A 212 5.33 -59.47 -6.97
CA THR A 212 6.03 -60.45 -7.79
C THR A 212 6.36 -61.60 -6.85
N LYS A 213 6.17 -62.85 -7.28
CA LYS A 213 6.28 -64.09 -6.49
C LYS A 213 7.65 -64.36 -5.82
N GLU A 214 8.55 -63.39 -5.75
CA GLU A 214 9.89 -63.50 -5.17
C GLU A 214 9.93 -63.20 -3.65
N GLN A 215 8.81 -62.84 -3.02
CA GLN A 215 8.75 -62.55 -1.58
C GLN A 215 8.94 -63.77 -0.67
N GLU A 216 8.90 -65.01 -1.18
CA GLU A 216 9.18 -66.21 -0.37
C GLU A 216 10.67 -66.34 0.02
N GLN A 217 11.61 -65.66 -0.67
CA GLN A 217 13.05 -65.78 -0.40
C GLN A 217 13.62 -64.77 0.61
N ASN A 218 12.94 -63.65 0.86
CA ASN A 218 13.45 -62.61 1.77
C ASN A 218 13.01 -62.76 3.23
N ALA A 219 12.14 -63.74 3.54
CA ALA A 219 11.69 -64.02 4.90
C ALA A 219 12.79 -64.64 5.78
N ASP A 220 13.81 -65.27 5.18
CA ASP A 220 14.91 -65.93 5.91
C ASP A 220 15.97 -64.96 6.47
N LEU A 221 15.96 -63.69 6.07
CA LEU A 221 16.94 -62.68 6.52
C LEU A 221 16.54 -61.95 7.82
N ASN A 222 15.33 -62.16 8.32
CA ASN A 222 14.80 -61.52 9.53
C ASN A 222 14.76 -62.46 10.75
N GLN A 223 15.69 -63.41 10.85
CA GLN A 223 15.90 -64.11 12.13
C GLN A 223 16.64 -63.18 13.11
N PRO A 224 16.16 -63.02 14.35
CA PRO A 224 16.80 -62.15 15.33
C PRO A 224 18.12 -62.77 15.79
N ASP A 225 19.22 -62.10 15.50
CA ASP A 225 20.54 -62.45 16.03
C ASP A 225 20.59 -62.06 17.52
N ILE A 226 20.35 -63.03 18.41
CA ILE A 226 20.43 -62.84 19.85
C ILE A 226 21.92 -62.86 20.25
N ALA A 227 22.59 -61.72 20.08
CA ALA A 227 23.87 -61.43 20.72
C ALA A 227 23.83 -60.02 21.30
N ALA A 228 23.49 -59.95 22.59
CA ALA A 228 23.46 -58.72 23.37
C ALA A 228 24.86 -58.07 23.40
N THR A 229 24.97 -56.85 22.89
CA THR A 229 26.08 -55.94 23.20
C THR A 229 25.52 -54.75 23.96
N SER A 230 25.78 -54.70 25.26
CA SER A 230 25.39 -53.62 26.17
C SER A 230 26.16 -52.34 25.85
N VAL A 231 25.45 -51.23 25.61
CA VAL A 231 26.04 -49.89 25.58
C VAL A 231 25.64 -49.17 26.86
N ASP A 232 26.66 -48.73 27.59
CA ASP A 232 26.61 -48.15 28.93
C ASP A 232 26.03 -46.72 28.92
N ARG A 233 25.32 -46.34 30.00
CA ARG A 233 24.63 -45.04 30.15
C ARG A 233 25.37 -44.21 31.21
N PRO A 234 25.90 -43.01 30.92
CA PRO A 234 26.52 -42.21 31.98
C PRO A 234 25.45 -41.49 32.81
N THR A 235 25.54 -41.68 34.12
CA THR A 235 24.81 -40.97 35.19
C THR A 235 25.62 -39.77 35.71
N GLY A 236 24.92 -38.75 36.21
CA GLY A 236 25.46 -37.61 36.97
C GLY A 236 24.79 -36.29 36.56
N ASN A 237 24.30 -35.41 37.43
CA ASN A 237 24.43 -35.28 38.88
C ASN A 237 23.27 -34.35 39.36
N GLU A 238 22.58 -34.72 40.44
CA GLU A 238 21.57 -33.86 41.08
C GLU A 238 22.24 -32.78 41.93
N GLY A 239 21.90 -31.52 41.67
CA GLY A 239 22.32 -30.37 42.47
C GLY A 239 21.10 -29.61 42.99
N VAL A 240 20.82 -29.79 44.28
CA VAL A 240 19.83 -29.06 45.09
C VAL A 240 20.06 -27.54 44.97
N ARG A 241 19.01 -26.78 44.65
CA ARG A 241 19.00 -25.30 44.73
C ARG A 241 18.02 -24.83 45.80
N SER A 242 18.56 -24.25 46.86
CA SER A 242 17.82 -23.53 47.90
C SER A 242 17.21 -22.23 47.36
N PRO A 243 16.13 -21.71 47.97
CA PRO A 243 15.34 -20.60 47.43
C PRO A 243 15.99 -19.25 47.72
N THR A 244 16.09 -18.41 46.69
CA THR A 244 16.51 -17.01 46.84
C THR A 244 15.28 -16.15 47.07
N GLU A 245 15.16 -15.58 48.28
CA GLU A 245 14.23 -14.47 48.56
C GLU A 245 14.63 -13.27 47.70
N VAL A 246 13.69 -12.76 46.89
CA VAL A 246 13.91 -11.60 46.01
C VAL A 246 13.11 -10.42 46.56
N GLU A 247 13.81 -9.38 46.99
CA GLU A 247 13.26 -8.05 47.25
C GLU A 247 12.58 -7.51 45.98
N MET A 248 11.28 -7.23 46.07
CA MET A 248 10.46 -6.81 44.94
C MET A 248 10.76 -5.37 44.53
N SER A 249 11.20 -5.16 43.29
CA SER A 249 11.32 -3.83 42.68
C SER A 249 9.92 -3.18 42.50
N ALA A 250 9.87 -1.86 42.35
CA ALA A 250 8.63 -1.12 42.09
C ALA A 250 7.88 -1.61 40.83
N GLU A 251 8.59 -2.20 39.87
CA GLU A 251 8.01 -2.82 38.68
C GLU A 251 7.33 -4.17 39.04
N ALA A 252 7.94 -4.96 39.91
CA ALA A 252 7.34 -6.18 40.45
C ALA A 252 6.08 -5.88 41.30
N ALA A 253 5.99 -4.70 41.91
CA ALA A 253 4.80 -4.26 42.63
C ALA A 253 3.61 -3.96 41.70
N LEU A 254 3.85 -3.33 40.54
CA LEU A 254 2.78 -3.06 39.55
C LEU A 254 2.30 -4.36 38.89
N ASP A 255 3.22 -5.28 38.57
CA ASP A 255 2.89 -6.62 38.06
C ASP A 255 1.89 -7.34 39.00
N SER A 256 2.22 -7.35 40.30
CA SER A 256 1.38 -7.99 41.32
C SER A 256 0.03 -7.30 41.51
N GLN A 257 -0.04 -5.98 41.37
CA GLN A 257 -1.30 -5.22 41.47
C GLN A 257 -2.22 -5.50 40.29
N ILE A 258 -1.69 -5.53 39.07
CA ILE A 258 -2.49 -5.89 37.88
C ILE A 258 -2.96 -7.35 37.97
N GLY A 259 -2.13 -8.25 38.49
CA GLY A 259 -2.52 -9.64 38.74
C GLY A 259 -3.67 -9.77 39.73
N ALA A 260 -3.71 -8.91 40.77
CA ALA A 260 -4.84 -8.86 41.71
C ALA A 260 -6.13 -8.33 41.04
N VAL A 261 -6.03 -7.32 40.17
CA VAL A 261 -7.20 -6.81 39.43
C VAL A 261 -7.83 -7.89 38.54
N TYR A 262 -7.00 -8.70 37.87
CA TYR A 262 -7.49 -9.80 37.04
C TYR A 262 -8.22 -10.85 37.87
N ARG A 263 -7.64 -11.21 39.03
CA ARG A 263 -8.24 -12.15 39.96
C ARG A 263 -9.61 -11.70 40.44
N ASP A 264 -9.71 -10.45 40.88
CA ASP A 264 -10.95 -9.90 41.43
C ASP A 264 -12.06 -9.80 40.37
N ILE A 265 -11.71 -9.45 39.13
CA ILE A 265 -12.69 -9.26 38.05
C ILE A 265 -13.11 -10.59 37.42
N LEU A 266 -12.21 -11.57 37.34
CA LEU A 266 -12.50 -12.89 36.76
C LEU A 266 -13.01 -13.90 37.81
N GLY A 267 -12.91 -13.59 39.11
CA GLY A 267 -13.38 -14.45 40.19
C GLY A 267 -12.55 -15.73 40.38
N LEU A 268 -11.24 -15.65 40.14
CA LEU A 268 -10.31 -16.78 40.23
C LEU A 268 -9.59 -16.79 41.58
N ASP A 269 -9.16 -17.97 42.06
CA ASP A 269 -8.41 -18.05 43.32
C ASP A 269 -6.93 -17.63 43.14
N GLU A 270 -6.32 -18.01 42.01
CA GLU A 270 -4.95 -17.65 41.64
C GLU A 270 -4.84 -17.26 40.16
N VAL A 271 -3.98 -16.29 39.87
CA VAL A 271 -3.63 -15.82 38.52
C VAL A 271 -2.12 -15.60 38.47
N ALA A 272 -1.42 -16.29 37.58
CA ALA A 272 0.01 -16.07 37.38
C ALA A 272 0.25 -14.78 36.58
N LEU A 273 1.40 -14.14 36.80
CA LEU A 273 1.76 -12.86 36.16
C LEU A 273 1.93 -12.96 34.63
N THR A 274 2.02 -14.19 34.11
CA THR A 274 2.14 -14.52 32.69
C THR A 274 0.84 -15.06 32.09
N ASP A 275 -0.22 -15.22 32.89
CA ASP A 275 -1.47 -15.74 32.38
C ASP A 275 -2.19 -14.67 31.54
N SER A 276 -2.69 -15.10 30.39
CA SER A 276 -3.43 -14.23 29.49
C SER A 276 -4.84 -13.99 30.01
N PHE A 277 -5.26 -12.73 30.03
CA PHE A 277 -6.61 -12.32 30.44
C PHE A 277 -7.73 -13.10 29.74
N PHE A 278 -7.61 -13.33 28.44
CA PHE A 278 -8.65 -13.99 27.64
C PHE A 278 -8.64 -15.51 27.79
N ASP A 279 -7.48 -16.11 28.02
CA ASP A 279 -7.37 -17.56 28.25
C ASP A 279 -7.96 -17.95 29.62
N LEU A 280 -7.93 -17.01 30.58
CA LEU A 280 -8.58 -17.11 31.88
C LEU A 280 -10.11 -16.89 31.83
N GLY A 281 -10.69 -16.70 30.64
CA GLY A 281 -12.13 -16.49 30.46
C GLY A 281 -12.58 -15.03 30.48
N GLY A 282 -11.65 -14.07 30.34
CA GLY A 282 -11.98 -12.66 30.16
C GLY A 282 -12.74 -12.40 28.86
N ASP A 283 -13.64 -11.42 28.88
CA ASP A 283 -14.46 -11.00 27.76
C ASP A 283 -14.40 -9.48 27.56
N SER A 284 -15.12 -8.95 26.57
CA SER A 284 -15.09 -7.53 26.24
C SER A 284 -15.65 -6.63 27.34
N LEU A 285 -16.55 -7.13 28.19
CA LEU A 285 -17.12 -6.35 29.30
C LEU A 285 -16.18 -6.35 30.50
N SER A 286 -15.58 -7.50 30.83
CA SER A 286 -14.57 -7.57 31.90
C SER A 286 -13.27 -6.85 31.54
N ALA A 287 -12.89 -6.80 30.26
CA ALA A 287 -11.78 -6.00 29.76
C ALA A 287 -11.95 -4.49 30.04
N LEU A 288 -13.17 -3.96 29.88
CA LEU A 288 -13.46 -2.56 30.20
C LEU A 288 -13.39 -2.30 31.70
N SER A 289 -13.87 -3.23 32.53
CA SER A 289 -13.76 -3.16 34.00
C SER A 289 -12.30 -3.21 34.47
N VAL A 290 -11.45 -4.01 33.81
CA VAL A 290 -10.00 -4.08 34.08
C VAL A 290 -9.34 -2.75 33.75
N ILE A 291 -9.66 -2.16 32.60
CA ILE A 291 -9.11 -0.86 32.20
C ILE A 291 -9.51 0.21 33.19
N ASP A 292 -10.80 0.34 33.51
CA ASP A 292 -11.29 1.32 34.49
C ASP A 292 -10.60 1.15 35.86
N ARG A 293 -10.41 -0.09 36.31
CA ARG A 293 -9.73 -0.37 37.57
C ARG A 293 -8.24 -0.04 37.53
N ILE A 294 -7.56 -0.25 36.41
CA ILE A 294 -6.16 0.11 36.22
C ILE A 294 -5.99 1.62 36.08
N GLU A 295 -6.90 2.32 35.42
CA GLU A 295 -6.93 3.79 35.37
C GLU A 295 -7.09 4.38 36.78
N GLN A 296 -7.94 3.77 37.63
CA GLN A 296 -8.10 4.17 39.04
C GLN A 296 -6.83 3.92 39.88
N LEU A 297 -6.10 2.83 39.62
CA LEU A 297 -4.85 2.50 40.33
C LEU A 297 -3.66 3.36 39.89
N THR A 298 -3.60 3.73 38.61
CA THR A 298 -2.43 4.40 38.00
C THR A 298 -2.62 5.90 37.79
N GLY A 299 -3.86 6.39 37.75
CA GLY A 299 -4.22 7.79 37.52
C GLY A 299 -4.12 8.25 36.05
N GLU A 300 -3.88 7.33 35.12
CA GLU A 300 -3.68 7.62 33.69
C GLU A 300 -4.76 6.96 32.84
N ARG A 301 -5.09 7.58 31.69
CA ARG A 301 -6.02 6.96 30.74
C ARG A 301 -5.32 5.88 29.93
N VAL A 302 -5.87 4.68 29.98
CA VAL A 302 -5.33 3.48 29.33
C VAL A 302 -6.22 3.15 28.14
N ALA A 303 -5.61 3.18 26.95
CA ALA A 303 -6.32 2.77 25.75
C ALA A 303 -6.65 1.27 25.80
N VAL A 304 -7.86 0.90 25.38
CA VAL A 304 -8.32 -0.51 25.33
C VAL A 304 -7.38 -1.39 24.51
N SER A 305 -6.75 -0.83 23.47
CA SER A 305 -5.75 -1.53 22.67
C SER A 305 -4.56 -2.03 23.49
N LEU A 306 -4.20 -1.35 24.59
CA LEU A 306 -3.06 -1.72 25.42
C LEU A 306 -3.31 -3.04 26.16
N LEU A 307 -4.53 -3.27 26.66
CA LEU A 307 -4.93 -4.55 27.29
C LEU A 307 -4.99 -5.68 26.26
N LEU A 308 -5.43 -5.38 25.02
CA LEU A 308 -5.48 -6.37 23.94
C LEU A 308 -4.09 -6.78 23.44
N GLU A 309 -3.13 -5.85 23.46
CA GLU A 309 -1.74 -6.09 23.06
C GLU A 309 -0.93 -6.75 24.19
N HIS A 310 -1.21 -6.40 25.45
CA HIS A 310 -0.50 -6.88 26.62
C HIS A 310 -1.45 -7.57 27.59
N GLN A 311 -1.84 -8.78 27.22
CA GLN A 311 -2.92 -9.52 27.88
C GLN A 311 -2.53 -10.10 29.24
N THR A 312 -1.24 -10.11 29.59
CA THR A 312 -0.75 -10.64 30.87
C THR A 312 -0.48 -9.52 31.86
N PRO A 313 -0.64 -9.74 33.18
CA PRO A 313 -0.38 -8.72 34.19
C PRO A 313 1.00 -8.06 34.04
N ARG A 314 2.05 -8.87 33.83
CA ARG A 314 3.42 -8.38 33.63
C ARG A 314 3.61 -7.64 32.31
N GLY A 315 2.99 -8.12 31.24
CA GLY A 315 3.06 -7.44 29.94
C GLY A 315 2.47 -6.03 30.02
N LEU A 316 1.34 -5.90 30.71
CA LEU A 316 0.60 -4.65 30.81
C LEU A 316 1.34 -3.62 31.67
N ALA A 317 1.92 -4.04 32.80
CA ALA A 317 2.74 -3.18 33.66
C ALA A 317 3.93 -2.56 32.90
N ILE A 318 4.63 -3.34 32.08
CA ILE A 318 5.76 -2.87 31.25
C ILE A 318 5.30 -1.86 30.19
N ALA A 319 4.11 -2.04 29.63
CA ALA A 319 3.60 -1.15 28.59
C ALA A 319 3.18 0.21 29.18
N LEU A 320 2.57 0.20 30.36
CA LEU A 320 2.18 1.41 31.08
C LEU A 320 3.40 2.22 31.52
N SER A 321 4.48 1.57 31.98
CA SER A 321 5.70 2.27 32.39
C SER A 321 6.40 3.00 31.24
N LYS A 322 6.30 2.49 30.00
CA LYS A 322 6.89 3.11 28.80
C LYS A 322 6.09 4.30 28.26
N THR A 323 4.77 4.30 28.46
CA THR A 323 3.88 5.31 27.86
C THR A 323 3.92 6.66 28.61
N ARG A 324 4.38 6.66 29.87
CA ARG A 324 4.62 7.87 30.69
C ARG A 324 5.56 8.92 30.07
N GLY A 325 6.32 8.57 29.03
CA GLY A 325 7.43 9.39 28.53
C GLY A 325 7.16 10.35 27.35
N SER A 326 6.00 10.32 26.67
CA SER A 326 5.84 11.02 25.39
C SER A 326 4.54 11.82 25.27
N ALA A 327 4.60 13.11 25.64
CA ALA A 327 3.47 14.04 25.55
C ALA A 327 3.57 15.01 24.34
N ARG A 328 2.45 15.07 23.60
CA ARG A 328 1.88 16.16 22.77
C ARG A 328 2.33 16.34 21.31
N GLN A 329 1.36 16.10 20.42
CA GLN A 329 1.28 16.56 19.03
C GLN A 329 0.49 17.88 18.95
N ASN A 330 0.95 18.83 18.14
CA ASN A 330 0.11 19.88 17.55
C ASN A 330 0.37 19.88 16.04
N ALA A 331 -0.68 19.60 15.27
CA ALA A 331 -0.64 19.51 13.82
C ALA A 331 -1.04 20.85 13.20
N LEU A 332 -0.06 21.57 12.66
CA LEU A 332 -0.15 22.53 11.54
C LEU A 332 1.30 22.76 11.05
N VAL A 333 1.65 22.33 9.83
CA VAL A 333 3.02 22.49 9.29
C VAL A 333 3.10 23.77 8.44
N PRO A 334 3.90 24.77 8.82
CA PRO A 334 4.21 25.91 7.96
C PRO A 334 5.22 25.53 6.87
N ILE A 335 5.10 26.16 5.70
CA ILE A 335 6.00 25.96 4.56
C ILE A 335 7.41 26.44 4.92
N GLN A 336 8.41 25.56 4.80
CA GLN A 336 9.83 25.89 5.03
C GLN A 336 10.54 26.12 3.69
N THR A 337 11.09 27.31 3.47
CA THR A 337 11.77 27.74 2.23
C THR A 337 13.29 27.57 2.26
N GLY A 338 13.85 26.98 3.34
CA GLY A 338 15.30 26.89 3.57
C GLY A 338 15.91 25.47 3.56
N GLY A 339 15.17 24.44 3.14
CA GLY A 339 15.63 23.05 3.19
C GLY A 339 16.47 22.63 1.98
N SER A 340 17.48 21.78 2.20
CA SER A 340 18.36 21.20 1.16
C SER A 340 17.97 19.77 0.75
N ARG A 341 16.79 19.28 1.16
CA ARG A 341 16.27 17.95 0.81
C ARG A 341 15.33 18.02 -0.38
N THR A 342 15.26 16.93 -1.14
CA THR A 342 14.39 16.82 -2.31
C THR A 342 12.91 16.99 -1.91
N PRO A 343 12.18 17.98 -2.47
CA PRO A 343 10.78 18.20 -2.16
C PRO A 343 9.89 17.08 -2.75
N LEU A 344 8.90 16.64 -1.98
CA LEU A 344 7.85 15.72 -2.42
C LEU A 344 6.67 16.53 -2.94
N PHE A 345 6.37 16.42 -4.24
CA PHE A 345 5.22 17.08 -4.87
C PHE A 345 4.12 16.06 -5.20
N CYS A 346 2.89 16.35 -4.79
CA CYS A 346 1.68 15.61 -5.17
C CYS A 346 0.90 16.42 -6.24
N PRO A 347 0.73 15.91 -7.48
CA PRO A 347 -0.06 16.59 -8.50
C PRO A 347 -1.58 16.34 -8.35
N THR A 348 -2.38 17.34 -8.73
CA THR A 348 -3.85 17.36 -8.63
C THR A 348 -4.51 17.35 -10.02
N LEU A 349 -5.72 16.79 -10.10
CA LEU A 349 -6.56 16.76 -11.31
C LEU A 349 -7.26 18.10 -11.52
N LEU A 350 -6.51 19.12 -11.92
CA LEU A 350 -7.00 20.24 -12.71
C LEU A 350 -5.82 20.91 -13.42
N GLY A 351 -5.57 20.47 -14.65
CA GLY A 351 -4.89 21.29 -15.66
C GLY A 351 -3.37 21.34 -15.70
N THR A 352 -2.63 20.56 -14.89
CA THR A 352 -1.16 20.46 -15.07
C THR A 352 -0.64 19.05 -14.77
N CYS A 353 0.19 18.54 -15.69
CA CYS A 353 1.11 17.42 -15.55
C CYS A 353 0.55 16.05 -15.13
N THR A 354 0.35 15.15 -16.10
CA THR A 354 0.29 13.70 -15.85
C THR A 354 1.61 13.06 -16.30
N PRO A 355 2.58 12.82 -15.40
CA PRO A 355 3.63 11.87 -15.66
C PRO A 355 3.07 10.45 -15.49
N LEU A 356 2.95 9.71 -16.60
CA LEU A 356 2.67 8.28 -16.58
C LEU A 356 4.01 7.55 -16.46
N TYR A 357 4.29 7.01 -15.27
CA TYR A 357 5.42 6.11 -15.08
C TYR A 357 4.92 4.67 -15.17
N ALA A 358 5.55 3.87 -16.02
CA ALA A 358 5.39 2.41 -16.03
C ALA A 358 6.66 1.79 -15.42
N SER A 359 6.52 1.02 -14.35
CA SER A 359 7.57 0.14 -13.85
C SER A 359 7.40 -1.25 -14.46
N CYS A 360 8.52 -1.88 -14.84
CA CYS A 360 8.56 -3.30 -15.17
C CYS A 360 8.23 -4.18 -13.96
#